data_AF-A0A9D5BJJ0-F1
#
_entry.id   AF-A0A9D5BJJ0-F1
#
_cell.length_a   1.000
_cell.length_b   1.000
_cell.length_c   1.000
_cell.angle_alpha   90.00
_cell.angle_beta   90.00
_cell.angle_gamma   90.00
#
_symmetry.space_group_name_H-M   'P 1'
#
loop_
_entity.id
_entity.type
_entity.pdbx_description
1 polymer ?
#
loop_
_entity_poly.entity_id
_entity_poly.type
_entity_poly.pdbx_seq_one_letter_code
_entity_poly.pdbx_strand_id
1 'polypeptide(L)'
;ENPELPDALKAKGIIFLGPPAVSMAALGDKIGSSLIAQAADVPTLPWSGSHVKIPPESSLISIPDEIYRAACVYTTEEAIASCQVVGYPAMIKASWGGGGKGIRKVHNDDEVRAL
;
A
#
# COMPACT_ATOMS: atom_id res chain seq x y z
N GLU A 1 6.22 10.28 9.26
CA GLU A 1 4.96 9.75 9.82
C GLU A 1 5.29 8.64 10.81
N ASN A 2 5.77 8.97 12.02
CA ASN A 2 6.11 7.96 13.02
C ASN A 2 4.86 7.61 13.88
N PRO A 3 4.32 6.38 13.81
CA PRO A 3 3.14 5.99 14.59
C PRO A 3 3.38 5.89 16.10
N GLU A 4 4.63 5.80 16.56
CA GLU A 4 4.95 5.69 18.00
C GLU A 4 4.81 7.02 18.75
N LEU A 5 4.88 8.15 18.02
CA LEU A 5 4.83 9.48 18.62
C LEU A 5 3.47 9.81 19.28
N PRO A 6 2.30 9.60 18.62
CA PRO A 6 1.00 9.80 19.25
C PRO A 6 0.83 9.00 20.56
N ASP A 7 1.27 7.75 20.58
CA ASP A 7 1.14 6.87 21.75
C ASP A 7 2.05 7.32 22.89
N ALA A 8 3.29 7.71 22.58
CA ALA A 8 4.22 8.26 23.57
C ALA A 8 3.69 9.57 24.18
N LEU A 9 3.09 10.45 23.37
CA LEU A 9 2.49 11.71 23.84
C LEU A 9 1.25 11.46 24.71
N LYS A 10 0.39 10.53 24.29
CA LYS A 10 -0.80 10.12 25.06
C LYS A 10 -0.41 9.55 26.43
N ALA A 11 0.65 8.75 26.51
CA ALA A 11 1.18 8.22 27.77
C ALA A 11 1.68 9.32 28.73
N LYS A 12 2.00 10.51 28.21
CA LYS A 12 2.40 11.70 28.99
C LYS A 12 1.27 12.70 29.20
N GLY A 13 0.05 12.39 28.77
CA GLY A 13 -1.10 13.31 28.84
C GLY A 13 -0.99 14.50 27.88
N ILE A 14 -0.12 14.42 26.88
CA ILE A 14 0.06 15.46 25.86
C ILE A 14 -0.84 15.13 24.67
N ILE A 15 -1.65 16.11 24.24
CA ILE A 15 -2.51 15.96 23.07
C ILE A 15 -1.64 16.01 21.81
N PHE A 16 -1.74 14.98 20.98
CA PHE A 16 -1.16 14.98 19.64
C PHE A 16 -2.15 15.61 18.65
N LEU A 17 -1.73 16.68 17.97
CA LEU A 17 -2.49 17.30 16.89
C LEU A 17 -2.25 16.56 15.58
N GLY A 18 -2.89 15.41 15.42
CA GLY A 18 -2.79 14.58 14.24
C GLY A 18 -3.60 13.29 14.38
N PRO A 19 -3.53 12.38 13.39
CA PRO A 19 -4.20 11.10 13.47
C PRO A 19 -3.64 10.24 14.61
N PRO A 20 -4.45 9.33 15.20
CA PRO A 20 -3.95 8.38 16.18
C PRO A 20 -2.98 7.37 15.53
N ALA A 21 -2.14 6.74 16.35
CA ALA A 21 -1.15 5.74 15.91
C ALA A 21 -1.76 4.64 15.04
N VAL A 22 -2.94 4.15 15.40
CA VAL A 22 -3.69 3.12 14.64
C VAL A 22 -3.99 3.58 13.21
N SER A 23 -4.46 4.82 13.04
CA SER A 23 -4.73 5.37 11.71
C SER A 23 -3.44 5.60 10.90
N MET A 24 -2.36 6.02 11.56
CA MET A 24 -1.05 6.18 10.93
C MET A 24 -0.46 4.84 10.48
N ALA A 25 -0.66 3.77 11.25
CA ALA A 25 -0.22 2.43 10.88
C ALA A 25 -1.05 1.87 9.72
N ALA A 26 -2.38 2.03 9.77
CA ALA A 26 -3.28 1.49 8.76
C ALA A 26 -3.12 2.15 7.37
N LEU A 27 -2.77 3.44 7.34
CA LEU A 27 -2.68 4.23 6.09
C LEU A 27 -1.24 4.60 5.72
N GLY A 28 -0.24 4.07 6.42
CA GLY A 28 1.17 4.47 6.24
C GLY A 28 1.84 3.89 5.00
N ASP A 29 1.39 2.74 4.50
CA ASP A 29 1.92 2.12 3.29
C ASP A 29 0.92 2.18 2.12
N LYS A 30 1.46 2.17 0.89
CA LYS A 30 0.65 2.37 -0.32
C LYS A 30 -0.36 1.25 -0.58
N ILE A 31 0.01 0.01 -0.23
CA ILE A 31 -0.84 -1.16 -0.46
C ILE A 31 -1.98 -1.12 0.56
N GLY A 32 -1.67 -0.97 1.84
CA GLY A 32 -2.68 -0.95 2.89
C GLY A 32 -3.69 0.17 2.70
N SER A 33 -3.19 1.37 2.44
CA SER A 33 -4.05 2.53 2.15
C SER A 33 -4.96 2.31 0.93
N SER A 34 -4.47 1.68 -0.15
CA SER A 34 -5.27 1.44 -1.36
C SER A 34 -6.35 0.39 -1.14
N LEU A 35 -6.08 -0.65 -0.34
CA LEU A 35 -7.07 -1.66 -0.02
C LEU A 35 -8.18 -1.11 0.89
N ILE A 36 -7.83 -0.25 1.86
CA ILE A 36 -8.82 0.44 2.71
C ILE A 36 -9.69 1.39 1.87
N ALA A 37 -9.08 2.13 0.94
CA ALA A 37 -9.81 2.98 0.00
C ALA A 37 -10.81 2.16 -0.84
N GLN A 38 -10.39 1.01 -1.39
CA GLN A 38 -11.26 0.10 -2.12
C GLN A 38 -12.42 -0.45 -1.27
N ALA A 39 -12.16 -0.77 0.01
CA ALA A 39 -13.19 -1.24 0.93
C ALA A 39 -14.23 -0.16 1.28
N ALA A 40 -13.84 1.11 1.16
CA ALA A 40 -14.72 2.28 1.34
C ALA A 40 -15.35 2.77 0.01
N ASP A 41 -15.31 1.95 -1.05
CA ASP A 41 -15.79 2.28 -2.39
C ASP A 41 -15.17 3.56 -3.00
N VAL A 42 -13.96 3.92 -2.55
CA VAL A 42 -13.18 5.03 -3.12
C VAL A 42 -12.43 4.51 -4.36
N PRO A 43 -12.59 5.14 -5.54
CA PRO A 43 -11.88 4.73 -6.74
C PRO A 43 -10.35 4.81 -6.58
N THR A 44 -9.65 3.72 -6.90
CA THR A 44 -8.19 3.66 -6.96
C THR A 44 -7.69 3.49 -8.39
N LEU A 45 -6.47 3.93 -8.68
CA LEU A 45 -5.82 3.64 -9.96
C LEU A 45 -5.59 2.13 -10.10
N PRO A 46 -5.64 1.55 -11.31
CA PRO A 46 -5.31 0.14 -11.51
C PRO A 46 -3.91 -0.22 -11.00
N TRP A 47 -3.82 -1.31 -10.25
CA TRP A 47 -2.59 -1.81 -9.63
C TRP A 47 -2.70 -3.32 -9.38
N SER A 48 -1.61 -3.95 -8.92
CA SER A 48 -1.55 -5.40 -8.66
C SER A 48 -2.68 -5.90 -7.76
N GLY A 49 -3.08 -5.12 -6.75
CA GLY A 49 -4.15 -5.46 -5.80
C GLY A 49 -5.56 -5.03 -6.21
N SER A 50 -5.81 -4.55 -7.43
CA SER A 50 -7.16 -4.09 -7.85
C SER A 50 -8.24 -5.17 -7.76
N HIS A 51 -7.86 -6.45 -7.83
CA HIS A 51 -8.78 -7.58 -7.71
C HIS A 51 -8.99 -8.04 -6.26
N VAL A 52 -8.20 -7.52 -5.32
CA VAL A 52 -8.23 -7.90 -3.91
C VAL A 52 -9.30 -7.07 -3.19
N LYS A 53 -10.20 -7.75 -2.47
CA LYS A 53 -11.25 -7.11 -1.67
C LYS A 53 -11.07 -7.44 -0.20
N ILE A 54 -11.22 -6.43 0.65
CA ILE A 54 -11.26 -6.61 2.10
C ILE A 54 -12.74 -6.73 2.52
N PRO A 55 -13.11 -7.69 3.38
CA PRO A 55 -14.43 -7.71 3.99
C PRO A 55 -14.68 -6.45 4.84
N PRO A 56 -15.90 -5.87 4.82
CA PRO A 56 -16.20 -4.60 5.49
C PRO A 56 -15.81 -4.59 6.98
N GLU A 57 -16.01 -5.71 7.68
CA GLU A 57 -15.66 -5.89 9.09
C GLU A 57 -14.16 -5.71 9.40
N SER A 58 -13.26 -6.03 8.46
CA SER A 58 -11.81 -5.97 8.67
C SER A 58 -11.19 -4.63 8.28
N SER A 59 -11.96 -3.74 7.65
CA SER A 59 -11.46 -2.49 7.05
C SER A 59 -11.05 -1.41 8.08
N LEU A 60 -11.41 -1.58 9.34
CA LEU A 60 -11.29 -0.54 10.37
C LEU A 60 -10.09 -0.70 11.32
N ILE A 61 -9.44 -1.88 11.37
CA ILE A 61 -8.48 -2.20 12.44
C ILE A 61 -7.16 -2.74 11.89
N SER A 62 -7.20 -3.71 10.98
CA SER A 62 -6.01 -4.31 10.40
C SER A 62 -6.36 -5.08 9.13
N ILE A 63 -5.46 -5.02 8.15
CA ILE A 63 -5.55 -5.84 6.94
C ILE A 63 -4.94 -7.20 7.27
N PRO A 64 -5.66 -8.32 7.08
CA PRO A 64 -5.09 -9.65 7.27
C PRO A 64 -3.88 -9.87 6.36
N ASP A 65 -2.82 -10.47 6.89
CA ASP A 65 -1.56 -10.71 6.16
C ASP A 65 -1.80 -11.44 4.83
N GLU A 66 -2.70 -12.42 4.79
CA GLU A 66 -3.01 -13.15 3.56
C GLU A 66 -3.55 -12.22 2.46
N ILE A 67 -4.44 -11.29 2.82
CA ILE A 67 -5.03 -10.32 1.89
C ILE A 67 -3.97 -9.32 1.44
N TYR A 68 -3.15 -8.82 2.37
CA TYR A 68 -2.05 -7.93 2.05
C TYR A 68 -1.06 -8.59 1.08
N ARG A 69 -0.73 -9.87 1.34
CA ARG A 69 0.18 -10.64 0.51
C ARG A 69 -0.39 -10.89 -0.89
N ALA A 70 -1.70 -11.12 -1.02
CA ALA A 70 -2.35 -11.29 -2.32
C ALA A 70 -2.29 -10.02 -3.19
N ALA A 71 -2.14 -8.83 -2.58
CA ALA A 71 -1.98 -7.57 -3.31
C ALA A 71 -0.52 -7.25 -3.69
N CYS A 72 0.44 -7.97 -3.10
CA CYS A 72 1.87 -7.81 -3.33
C CYS A 72 2.35 -8.62 -4.54
N VAL A 73 3.54 -8.25 -5.00
CA VAL A 73 4.27 -8.92 -6.08
C VAL A 73 5.62 -9.36 -5.52
N TYR A 74 5.95 -10.64 -5.68
CA TYR A 74 7.15 -11.25 -5.10
C TYR A 74 8.17 -11.70 -6.14
N THR A 75 7.73 -11.91 -7.38
CA THR A 75 8.60 -12.36 -8.48
C THR A 75 8.56 -11.38 -9.64
N THR A 76 9.60 -11.44 -10.47
CA THR A 76 9.68 -10.64 -11.70
C THR A 76 8.56 -11.03 -12.66
N GLU A 77 8.19 -12.30 -12.70
CA GLU A 77 7.10 -12.83 -13.52
C GLU A 77 5.73 -12.29 -13.07
N GLU A 78 5.47 -12.23 -11.77
CA GLU A 78 4.27 -11.61 -11.21
C GLU A 78 4.23 -10.09 -11.50
N ALA A 79 5.38 -9.42 -11.49
CA ALA A 79 5.49 -8.01 -11.83
C ALA A 79 5.12 -7.76 -13.29
N ILE A 80 5.65 -8.57 -14.21
CA ILE A 80 5.33 -8.51 -15.63
C ILE A 80 3.84 -8.77 -15.86
N ALA A 81 3.29 -9.84 -15.27
CA ALA A 81 1.87 -10.16 -15.38
C ALA A 81 0.99 -9.00 -14.89
N SER A 82 1.34 -8.39 -13.76
CA SER A 82 0.64 -7.21 -13.23
C SER A 82 0.74 -6.01 -14.18
N CYS A 83 1.91 -5.74 -14.76
CA CYS A 83 2.09 -4.63 -15.71
C CYS A 83 1.32 -4.85 -17.02
N GLN A 84 1.20 -6.10 -17.49
CA GLN A 84 0.42 -6.43 -18.68
C GLN A 84 -1.09 -6.22 -18.45
N VAL A 85 -1.59 -6.48 -17.24
CA VAL A 85 -2.98 -6.22 -16.87
C VAL A 85 -3.25 -4.73 -16.68
N VAL A 86 -2.35 -4.01 -16.00
CA VAL A 86 -2.48 -2.56 -15.75
C VAL A 86 -2.25 -1.73 -17.02
N GLY A 87 -1.38 -2.20 -17.90
CA GLY A 87 -0.91 -1.50 -19.08
C GLY A 87 0.37 -0.69 -18.85
N TYR A 88 1.20 -0.60 -19.89
CA TYR A 88 2.39 0.25 -19.90
C TYR A 88 2.08 1.69 -20.38
N PRO A 89 2.83 2.71 -19.93
CA PRO A 89 3.92 2.62 -18.95
C PRO A 89 3.40 2.36 -17.53
N ALA A 90 4.14 1.54 -16.77
CA ALA A 90 3.79 1.14 -15.41
C ALA A 90 4.79 1.68 -14.38
N MET A 91 4.39 1.65 -13.11
CA MET A 91 5.20 2.12 -11.98
C MET A 91 5.42 0.99 -10.98
N ILE A 92 6.68 0.60 -10.76
CA ILE A 92 7.07 -0.35 -9.72
C ILE A 92 7.46 0.45 -8.48
N LYS A 93 6.80 0.14 -7.35
CA LYS A 93 6.91 0.90 -6.10
C LYS A 93 7.09 -0.04 -4.91
N ALA A 94 8.12 0.21 -4.10
CA ALA A 94 8.18 -0.34 -2.75
C ALA A 94 7.02 0.22 -1.90
N SER A 95 6.30 -0.65 -1.19
CA SER A 95 5.10 -0.28 -0.41
C SER A 95 5.40 0.81 0.62
N TRP A 96 6.48 0.62 1.40
CA TRP A 96 6.96 1.53 2.46
C TRP A 96 7.94 2.62 1.98
N GLY A 97 8.20 2.73 0.67
CA GLY A 97 9.13 3.73 0.14
C GLY A 97 8.62 5.16 0.32
N GLY A 98 9.28 5.94 1.19
CA GLY A 98 9.01 7.37 1.39
C GLY A 98 9.93 8.27 0.54
N GLY A 99 9.45 9.47 0.19
CA GLY A 99 10.27 10.51 -0.45
C GLY A 99 10.85 10.14 -1.83
N GLY A 100 10.13 9.34 -2.62
CA GLY A 100 10.55 8.95 -3.97
C GLY A 100 11.51 7.75 -4.02
N LYS A 101 11.89 7.16 -2.89
CA LYS A 101 12.76 5.98 -2.84
C LYS A 101 11.98 4.70 -3.18
N GLY A 102 12.62 3.78 -3.90
CA GLY A 102 12.01 2.52 -4.31
C GLY A 102 10.94 2.66 -5.39
N ILE A 103 11.01 3.71 -6.22
CA ILE A 103 10.07 3.97 -7.32
C ILE A 103 10.80 3.87 -8.66
N ARG A 104 10.26 3.10 -9.61
CA ARG A 104 10.79 2.94 -10.96
C ARG A 104 9.66 3.00 -11.97
N LYS A 105 9.86 3.75 -13.06
CA LYS A 105 8.97 3.74 -14.22
C LYS A 105 9.51 2.71 -15.21
N VAL A 106 8.62 1.90 -15.77
CA VAL A 106 8.93 0.89 -16.79
C VAL A 106 7.99 1.03 -17.99
N HIS A 107 8.49 0.77 -19.19
CA HIS A 107 7.74 0.90 -20.44
C HIS A 107 7.45 -0.44 -21.13
N ASN A 108 8.12 -1.52 -20.71
CA ASN A 108 8.01 -2.85 -21.30
C ASN A 108 8.55 -3.91 -20.33
N ASP A 109 8.35 -5.18 -20.69
CA ASP A 109 8.77 -6.33 -19.87
C ASP A 109 10.29 -6.39 -19.66
N ASP A 110 11.10 -5.95 -20.62
CA ASP A 110 12.57 -5.99 -20.49
C ASP A 110 13.08 -4.98 -19.45
N GLU A 111 12.46 -3.81 -19.39
CA GLU A 111 12.71 -2.84 -18.32
C GLU A 111 12.30 -3.38 -16.95
N VAL A 112 11.26 -4.22 -16.87
CA VAL A 112 10.88 -4.89 -15.61
C VAL A 112 11.93 -5.93 -15.20
N ARG A 113 12.44 -6.73 -16.14
CA ARG A 113 13.46 -7.76 -15.87
C ARG A 113 14.82 -7.19 -15.46
N ALA A 114 15.10 -5.95 -15.82
CA ALA A 114 16.37 -5.28 -15.54
C ALA A 114 16.45 -4.63 -14.14
N LEU A 115 15.36 -4.62 -13.36
CA LEU A 115 15.30 -4.08 -12.00
C LEU A 115 15.80 -5.07 -10.96
#